data_AF-T0L0L0-F1
#
_entry.id   AF-T0L0L0-F1
#
_cell.length_a   1.000
_cell.length_b   1.000
_cell.length_c   1.000
_cell.angle_alpha   90.00
_cell.angle_beta   90.00
_cell.angle_gamma   90.00
#
_symmetry.space_group_name_H-M   'P 1'
#
loop_
_entity.id
_entity.type
_entity.pdbx_description
1 polymer ?
#
loop_
_entity_poly.entity_id
_entity_poly.type
_entity_poly.pdbx_seq_one_letter_code
_entity_poly.pdbx_strand_id
1 'polypeptide(L)'
;MMKAAKRLNTNVKTLYEDFGYEKGEQYGSLYHFFALVKENNTILEDSELGLIIKKLIKDEFQASSYKVRADIEVTCSVKNGICVIKDAFKQLSDNYPNLSIQLLKTPTYTITSISSDKDQAYNTVQQACKFTEQIINEKGGAVSIICKPKLFGEKSKYALLSIDDENENLSSD
;
A
#
# COMPACT_ATOMS: atom_id res chain seq x y z
N MET A 1 -4.21 -17.37 -15.20
CA MET A 1 -3.98 -18.47 -16.17
C MET A 1 -5.09 -19.51 -16.21
N MET A 2 -5.40 -20.26 -15.14
CA MET A 2 -6.47 -21.29 -15.16
C MET A 2 -7.82 -20.79 -15.69
N LYS A 3 -8.25 -19.58 -15.28
CA LYS A 3 -9.52 -18.98 -15.75
C LYS A 3 -9.46 -18.55 -17.22
N ALA A 4 -8.30 -18.10 -17.71
CA ALA A 4 -8.11 -17.79 -19.12
C ALA A 4 -8.22 -19.07 -19.97
N ALA A 5 -7.55 -20.15 -19.55
CA ALA A 5 -7.65 -21.46 -20.21
C ALA A 5 -9.09 -21.99 -20.28
N LYS A 6 -9.88 -21.84 -19.21
CA LYS A 6 -11.31 -22.20 -19.20
C LYS A 6 -12.15 -21.37 -20.19
N ARG A 7 -11.83 -20.09 -20.39
CA ARG A 7 -12.54 -19.21 -21.34
C ARG A 7 -12.17 -19.52 -22.80
N LEU A 8 -10.93 -19.95 -23.03
CA LEU A 8 -10.37 -20.30 -24.34
C LEU A 8 -10.60 -21.79 -24.72
N ASN A 9 -11.20 -22.60 -23.84
CA ASN A 9 -11.32 -24.05 -24.00
C ASN A 9 -10.00 -24.75 -24.34
N THR A 10 -8.87 -24.22 -23.85
CA THR A 10 -7.53 -24.76 -24.10
C THR A 10 -6.97 -25.43 -22.84
N ASN A 11 -6.02 -26.35 -23.01
CA ASN A 11 -5.32 -26.93 -21.87
C ASN A 11 -4.46 -25.87 -21.16
N VAL A 12 -4.46 -25.88 -19.83
CA VAL A 12 -3.67 -24.95 -19.01
C VAL A 12 -2.18 -25.09 -19.32
N LYS A 13 -1.69 -26.31 -19.57
CA LYS A 13 -0.27 -26.57 -19.87
C LYS A 13 0.19 -25.84 -21.14
N THR A 14 -0.56 -25.99 -22.22
CA THR A 14 -0.29 -25.33 -23.51
C THR A 14 -0.27 -23.81 -23.36
N LEU A 15 -1.19 -23.24 -22.58
CA LEU A 15 -1.22 -21.81 -22.30
C LEU A 15 0.03 -21.31 -21.54
N TYR A 16 0.60 -22.13 -20.67
CA TYR A 16 1.86 -21.78 -19.99
C TYR A 16 3.07 -21.91 -20.93
N GLU A 17 3.10 -22.94 -21.78
CA GLU A 17 4.14 -23.17 -22.79
C GLU A 17 4.20 -22.04 -23.82
N ASP A 18 3.04 -21.60 -24.31
CA ASP A 18 2.95 -20.60 -25.38
C ASP A 18 3.12 -19.15 -24.91
N PHE A 19 2.71 -18.84 -23.67
CA PHE A 19 2.65 -17.46 -23.19
C PHE A 19 3.24 -17.27 -21.79
N GLY A 20 2.98 -18.22 -20.88
CA GLY A 20 3.33 -18.09 -19.47
C GLY A 20 4.84 -18.05 -19.20
N TYR A 21 5.61 -18.96 -19.78
CA TYR A 21 7.05 -19.05 -19.52
C TYR A 21 7.82 -17.88 -20.15
N GLU A 22 7.51 -17.52 -21.40
CA GLU A 22 8.17 -16.40 -22.10
C GLU A 22 8.01 -15.08 -21.32
N LYS A 23 6.78 -14.74 -20.91
CA LYS A 23 6.52 -13.50 -20.16
C LYS A 23 7.00 -13.58 -18.71
N GLY A 24 7.01 -14.76 -18.12
CA GLY A 24 7.58 -14.98 -16.79
C GLY A 24 9.08 -14.74 -16.75
N GLU A 25 9.82 -15.20 -17.77
CA GLU A 25 11.27 -15.01 -17.87
C GLU A 25 11.62 -13.56 -18.22
N GLN A 26 10.88 -12.94 -19.15
CA GLN A 26 11.12 -11.55 -19.57
C GLN A 26 10.94 -10.52 -18.43
N TYR A 27 9.97 -10.73 -17.55
CA TYR A 27 9.61 -9.78 -16.47
C TYR A 27 9.94 -10.32 -15.07
N GLY A 28 10.69 -11.43 -14.98
CA GLY A 28 11.06 -12.13 -13.75
C GLY A 28 9.92 -12.89 -13.05
N SER A 29 8.69 -12.39 -13.12
CA SER A 29 7.51 -13.08 -12.60
C SER A 29 6.26 -12.73 -13.41
N LEU A 30 5.42 -13.74 -13.64
CA LEU A 30 4.09 -13.53 -14.23
C LEU A 30 3.21 -12.59 -13.39
N TYR A 31 3.40 -12.56 -12.06
CA TYR A 31 2.68 -11.63 -11.20
C TYR A 31 3.08 -10.18 -11.50
N HIS A 32 4.39 -9.93 -11.63
CA HIS A 32 4.92 -8.60 -11.94
C HIS A 32 4.48 -8.14 -13.33
N PHE A 33 4.50 -9.05 -14.31
CA PHE A 33 3.96 -8.80 -15.64
C PHE A 33 2.48 -8.37 -15.62
N PHE A 34 1.61 -9.10 -14.91
CA PHE A 34 0.19 -8.72 -14.82
C PHE A 34 -0.03 -7.39 -14.07
N ALA A 35 0.81 -7.07 -13.09
CA ALA A 35 0.78 -5.77 -12.41
C ALA A 35 1.13 -4.63 -13.39
N LEU A 36 2.17 -4.79 -14.19
CA LEU A 36 2.55 -3.82 -15.23
C LEU A 36 1.46 -3.67 -16.30
N VAL A 37 0.83 -4.78 -16.73
CA VAL A 37 -0.28 -4.72 -17.70
C VAL A 37 -1.48 -3.96 -17.14
N LYS A 38 -1.74 -4.04 -15.83
CA LYS A 38 -2.81 -3.26 -15.19
C LYS A 38 -2.54 -1.77 -15.22
N GLU A 39 -1.28 -1.36 -15.07
CA GLU A 39 -0.87 0.05 -15.17
C GLU A 39 -0.83 0.53 -16.63
N ASN A 40 -0.32 -0.32 -17.53
CA ASN A 40 -0.15 -0.03 -18.95
C ASN A 40 -0.72 -1.15 -19.82
N ASN A 41 -1.95 -0.93 -20.30
CA ASN A 41 -2.67 -1.88 -21.16
C ASN A 41 -2.01 -2.14 -22.53
N THR A 42 -1.00 -1.36 -22.92
CA THR A 42 -0.27 -1.46 -24.20
C THR A 42 0.80 -2.55 -24.22
N ILE A 43 1.22 -3.04 -23.05
CA ILE A 43 2.27 -4.07 -22.94
C ILE A 43 1.80 -5.42 -23.50
N LEU A 44 0.48 -5.65 -23.49
CA LEU A 44 -0.11 -6.89 -23.97
C LEU A 44 -0.70 -6.69 -25.36
N GLU A 45 -0.28 -7.52 -26.31
CA GLU A 45 -0.81 -7.55 -27.67
C GLU A 45 -2.32 -7.84 -27.67
N ASP A 46 -3.04 -7.25 -28.63
CA ASP A 46 -4.50 -7.41 -28.79
C ASP A 46 -4.88 -8.74 -29.48
N SER A 47 -4.20 -9.82 -29.11
CA SER A 47 -4.63 -11.17 -29.48
C SER A 47 -5.90 -11.57 -28.71
N GLU A 48 -6.62 -12.59 -29.19
CA GLU A 48 -7.82 -13.11 -28.51
C GLU A 48 -7.52 -13.49 -27.04
N LEU A 49 -6.35 -14.08 -26.81
CA LEU A 49 -5.81 -14.38 -25.49
C LEU A 49 -5.52 -13.10 -24.69
N GLY A 50 -4.89 -12.10 -25.31
CA GLY A 50 -4.59 -10.82 -24.69
C GLY A 50 -5.83 -10.07 -24.19
N LEU A 51 -6.89 -10.02 -25.00
CA LEU A 51 -8.15 -9.39 -24.61
C LEU A 51 -8.83 -10.08 -23.42
N ILE A 52 -8.77 -11.42 -23.37
CA ILE A 52 -9.30 -12.20 -22.24
C ILE A 52 -8.48 -11.94 -20.98
N ILE A 53 -7.15 -11.91 -21.09
CA ILE A 53 -6.26 -11.60 -19.97
C ILE A 53 -6.50 -10.17 -19.47
N LYS A 54 -6.62 -9.16 -20.36
CA LYS A 54 -6.96 -7.77 -19.96
C LYS A 54 -8.26 -7.69 -19.18
N LYS A 55 -9.31 -8.39 -19.64
CA LYS A 55 -10.60 -8.47 -18.91
C LYS A 55 -10.43 -9.13 -17.55
N LEU A 56 -9.76 -10.27 -17.48
CA LEU A 56 -9.51 -10.97 -16.21
C LEU A 56 -8.66 -10.14 -15.24
N ILE A 57 -7.68 -9.38 -15.74
CA ILE A 57 -6.88 -8.47 -14.92
C ILE A 57 -7.76 -7.35 -14.37
N LYS A 58 -8.60 -6.74 -15.21
CA LYS A 58 -9.52 -5.68 -14.78
C LYS A 58 -10.52 -6.16 -13.73
N ASP A 59 -11.10 -7.34 -13.93
CA ASP A 59 -12.19 -7.85 -13.11
C ASP A 59 -11.69 -8.48 -11.80
N GLU A 60 -10.52 -9.13 -11.82
CA GLU A 60 -10.08 -9.98 -10.71
C GLU A 60 -8.66 -9.69 -10.21
N PHE A 61 -7.81 -8.98 -10.95
CA PHE A 61 -6.46 -8.67 -10.49
C PHE A 61 -6.48 -7.46 -9.54
N GLN A 62 -6.64 -7.78 -8.26
CA GLN A 62 -6.34 -6.84 -7.20
C GLN A 62 -4.82 -6.72 -7.10
N ALA A 63 -4.32 -5.54 -7.45
CA ALA A 63 -2.92 -5.21 -7.23
C ALA A 63 -2.67 -5.29 -5.73
N SER A 64 -1.50 -5.81 -5.33
CA SER A 64 -1.12 -5.80 -3.91
C SER A 64 -1.20 -4.37 -3.40
N SER A 65 -2.09 -4.13 -2.45
CA SER A 65 -2.23 -2.82 -1.82
C SER A 65 -1.43 -2.84 -0.52
N TYR A 66 -0.54 -1.87 -0.39
CA TYR A 66 0.24 -1.66 0.81
C TYR A 66 -0.53 -0.72 1.72
N LYS A 67 -0.84 -1.23 2.92
CA LYS A 67 -1.45 -0.44 3.98
C LYS A 67 -0.35 0.05 4.90
N VAL A 68 -0.09 1.35 4.91
CA VAL A 68 0.87 1.99 5.83
C VAL A 68 0.10 2.66 6.94
N ARG A 69 0.52 2.42 8.18
CA ARG A 69 -0.12 2.95 9.38
C ARG A 69 0.91 3.72 10.23
N ALA A 70 0.51 4.87 10.73
CA ALA A 70 1.22 5.62 11.77
C ALA A 70 0.26 5.92 12.93
N ASP A 71 0.79 5.90 14.15
CA ASP A 71 0.04 6.26 15.36
C ASP A 71 0.62 7.53 15.97
N ILE A 72 -0.23 8.54 16.13
CA ILE A 72 0.12 9.85 16.66
C ILE A 72 -0.69 10.15 17.92
N GLU A 73 -0.07 10.79 18.88
CA GLU A 73 -0.72 11.31 20.08
C GLU A 73 -0.91 12.81 19.90
N VAL A 74 -2.14 13.30 20.03
CA VAL A 74 -2.46 14.71 19.84
C VAL A 74 -3.08 15.25 21.10
N THR A 75 -2.39 16.21 21.72
CA THR A 75 -2.82 16.83 22.97
C THR A 75 -2.97 18.34 22.75
N CYS A 76 -4.11 18.92 23.16
CA CYS A 76 -4.39 20.33 22.95
C CYS A 76 -5.05 20.91 24.21
N SER A 77 -4.30 21.74 24.95
CA SER A 77 -4.70 22.25 26.27
C SER A 77 -5.50 23.56 26.23
N VAL A 78 -5.74 24.11 25.05
CA VAL A 78 -6.50 25.34 24.85
C VAL A 78 -8.01 25.13 25.04
N LYS A 79 -8.72 26.22 25.37
CA LYS A 79 -10.19 26.23 25.39
C LYS A 79 -10.72 25.81 24.02
N ASN A 80 -11.65 24.84 24.00
CA ASN A 80 -12.15 24.18 22.78
C ASN A 80 -11.09 23.37 21.99
N GLY A 81 -10.09 22.80 22.68
CA GLY A 81 -9.06 21.96 22.04
C GLY A 81 -9.59 20.84 21.14
N ILE A 82 -10.76 20.26 21.47
CA ILE A 82 -11.37 19.23 20.61
C ILE A 82 -11.85 19.78 19.26
N CYS A 83 -12.32 21.04 19.21
CA CYS A 83 -12.71 21.69 17.96
C CYS A 83 -11.47 21.98 17.10
N VAL A 84 -10.39 22.41 17.74
CA VAL A 84 -9.08 22.64 17.11
C VAL A 84 -8.54 21.37 16.45
N ILE A 85 -8.60 20.24 17.16
CA ILE A 85 -8.13 18.93 16.65
C ILE A 85 -9.01 18.47 15.47
N LYS A 86 -10.34 18.58 15.59
CA LYS A 86 -11.26 18.22 14.51
C LYS A 86 -11.02 19.05 13.24
N ASP A 87 -10.78 20.34 13.40
CA ASP A 87 -10.49 21.24 12.29
C ASP A 87 -9.14 20.92 11.63
N ALA A 88 -8.11 20.58 12.43
CA ALA A 88 -6.82 20.13 11.91
C ALA A 88 -6.93 18.83 11.10
N PHE A 89 -7.67 17.84 11.59
CA PHE A 89 -7.89 16.60 10.85
C PHE A 89 -8.75 16.80 9.59
N LYS A 90 -9.69 17.75 9.61
CA LYS A 90 -10.45 18.11 8.41
C LYS A 90 -9.54 18.66 7.32
N GLN A 91 -8.66 19.61 7.67
CA GLN A 91 -7.65 20.15 6.74
C GLN A 91 -6.70 19.07 6.22
N LEU A 92 -6.34 18.10 7.07
CA LEU A 92 -5.52 16.97 6.66
C LEU A 92 -6.24 16.07 5.64
N SER A 93 -7.52 15.74 5.89
CA SER A 93 -8.33 14.96 4.96
C SER A 93 -8.59 15.67 3.63
N ASP A 94 -8.74 17.01 3.65
CA ASP A 94 -8.92 17.81 2.43
C ASP A 94 -7.66 17.81 1.55
N ASN A 95 -6.46 17.86 2.16
CA ASN A 95 -5.18 17.78 1.43
C ASN A 95 -4.83 16.36 0.97
N TYR A 96 -5.24 15.34 1.73
CA TYR A 96 -4.90 13.95 1.47
C TYR A 96 -6.16 13.05 1.51
N PRO A 97 -6.95 13.03 0.42
CA PRO A 97 -8.24 12.33 0.38
C PRO A 97 -8.11 10.80 0.54
N ASN A 98 -6.93 10.25 0.27
CA ASN A 98 -6.66 8.81 0.37
C ASN A 98 -6.24 8.36 1.80
N LEU A 99 -6.25 9.27 2.78
CA LEU A 99 -5.92 8.95 4.17
C LEU A 99 -7.17 8.68 5.00
N SER A 100 -7.12 7.61 5.78
CA SER A 100 -8.12 7.29 6.79
C SER A 100 -7.58 7.59 8.18
N ILE A 101 -8.28 8.46 8.91
CA ILE A 101 -7.94 8.85 10.28
C ILE A 101 -8.95 8.19 11.22
N GLN A 102 -8.44 7.46 12.22
CA GLN A 102 -9.26 6.75 13.19
C GLN A 102 -8.79 7.06 14.61
N LEU A 103 -9.73 7.19 15.56
CA LEU A 103 -9.39 7.29 16.97
C LEU A 103 -9.13 5.88 17.51
N LEU A 104 -7.93 5.63 18.02
CA LEU A 104 -7.60 4.35 18.66
C LEU A 104 -8.00 4.38 20.13
N LYS A 105 -7.55 5.40 20.84
CA LYS A 105 -7.85 5.68 22.26
C LYS A 105 -7.64 7.16 22.50
N THR A 106 -8.28 7.77 23.48
CA THR A 106 -7.88 9.14 23.86
C THR A 106 -6.49 9.07 24.52
N PRO A 107 -5.47 9.86 24.11
CA PRO A 107 -5.37 10.87 23.05
C PRO A 107 -4.64 10.40 21.76
N THR A 108 -4.56 9.09 21.52
CA THR A 108 -3.92 8.46 20.35
C THR A 108 -4.86 8.28 19.14
N TYR A 109 -4.45 8.84 18.01
CA TYR A 109 -5.07 8.70 16.70
C TYR A 109 -4.19 7.87 15.77
N THR A 110 -4.83 7.27 14.78
CA THR A 110 -4.19 6.41 13.78
C THR A 110 -4.45 6.99 12.41
N ILE A 111 -3.37 7.21 11.66
CA ILE A 111 -3.41 7.61 10.25
C ILE A 111 -3.04 6.39 9.41
N THR A 112 -3.92 6.03 8.49
CA THR A 112 -3.74 4.90 7.59
C THR A 112 -3.80 5.38 6.14
N SER A 113 -2.80 5.02 5.35
CA SER A 113 -2.81 5.16 3.89
C SER A 113 -2.85 3.78 3.25
N ILE A 114 -3.64 3.63 2.18
CA ILE A 114 -3.66 2.44 1.35
C ILE A 114 -3.26 2.89 -0.05
N SER A 115 -2.12 2.41 -0.55
CA SER A 115 -1.67 2.67 -1.92
C SER A 115 -1.15 1.41 -2.59
N SER A 116 -1.01 1.45 -3.91
CA SER A 116 -0.38 0.38 -4.71
C SER A 116 1.15 0.42 -4.65
N ASP A 117 1.72 1.58 -4.32
CA ASP A 117 3.17 1.78 -4.16
C ASP A 117 3.53 1.96 -2.68
N LYS A 118 4.50 1.17 -2.22
CA LYS A 118 5.02 1.17 -0.85
C LYS A 118 5.71 2.49 -0.50
N ASP A 119 6.54 3.01 -1.39
CA ASP A 119 7.34 4.22 -1.11
C ASP A 119 6.46 5.46 -1.15
N GLN A 120 5.52 5.51 -2.10
CA GLN A 120 4.52 6.58 -2.16
C GLN A 120 3.63 6.59 -0.91
N ALA A 121 3.16 5.42 -0.46
CA ALA A 121 2.37 5.32 0.77
C ALA A 121 3.15 5.81 2.00
N TYR A 122 4.42 5.41 2.11
CA TYR A 122 5.28 5.82 3.21
C TYR A 122 5.48 7.35 3.22
N ASN A 123 5.82 7.93 2.08
CA ASN A 123 6.05 9.37 1.96
C ASN A 123 4.77 10.17 2.24
N THR A 124 3.61 9.70 1.75
CA THR A 124 2.31 10.34 2.00
C THR A 124 1.99 10.40 3.49
N VAL A 125 2.17 9.28 4.21
CA VAL A 125 1.94 9.24 5.67
C VAL A 125 2.94 10.13 6.41
N GLN A 126 4.21 10.15 5.98
CA GLN A 126 5.23 10.99 6.59
C GLN A 126 4.93 12.49 6.42
N GLN A 127 4.49 12.90 5.23
CA GLN A 127 4.06 14.27 4.95
C GLN A 127 2.81 14.64 5.76
N ALA A 128 1.84 13.74 5.87
CA ALA A 128 0.65 13.92 6.68
C ALA A 128 0.96 14.11 8.18
N CYS A 129 1.90 13.33 8.73
CA CYS A 129 2.37 13.51 10.10
C CYS A 129 3.00 14.89 10.30
N LYS A 130 3.91 15.32 9.43
CA LYS A 130 4.55 16.65 9.50
C LYS A 130 3.53 17.78 9.41
N PHE A 131 2.57 17.67 8.49
CA PHE A 131 1.51 18.66 8.34
C PHE A 131 0.62 18.76 9.59
N THR A 132 0.32 17.62 10.21
CA THR A 132 -0.44 17.57 11.47
C THR A 132 0.33 18.22 12.62
N GLU A 133 1.65 17.97 12.73
CA GLU A 133 2.52 18.62 13.72
C GLU A 133 2.50 20.15 13.55
N GLN A 134 2.60 20.65 12.31
CA GLN A 134 2.57 22.08 12.03
C GLN A 134 1.25 22.73 12.46
N ILE A 135 0.10 22.20 12.01
CA ILE A 135 -1.22 22.78 12.34
C ILE A 135 -1.48 22.75 13.85
N ILE A 136 -1.15 21.65 14.52
CA ILE A 136 -1.43 21.50 15.94
C ILE A 136 -0.50 22.41 16.78
N ASN A 137 0.77 22.54 16.40
CA ASN A 137 1.71 23.44 17.07
C ASN A 137 1.29 24.92 16.92
N GLU A 138 0.83 25.33 15.73
CA GLU A 138 0.29 26.68 15.51
C GLU A 138 -0.92 26.99 16.40
N LYS A 139 -1.76 25.99 16.65
CA LYS A 139 -2.96 26.11 17.49
C LYS A 139 -2.67 25.89 19.00
N GLY A 140 -1.41 25.78 19.39
CA GLY A 140 -0.98 25.64 20.80
C GLY A 140 -1.20 24.25 21.39
N GLY A 141 -1.30 23.21 20.56
CA GLY A 141 -1.23 21.82 20.99
C GLY A 141 0.17 21.23 20.84
N ALA A 142 0.34 19.99 21.29
CA ALA A 142 1.54 19.19 21.13
C ALA A 142 1.18 17.85 20.46
N VAL A 143 2.04 17.41 19.55
CA VAL A 143 1.93 16.12 18.87
C VAL A 143 3.14 15.26 19.20
N SER A 144 2.92 13.98 19.52
CA SER A 144 3.97 12.99 19.73
C SER A 144 3.74 11.78 18.82
N ILE A 145 4.76 11.38 18.06
CA ILE A 145 4.69 10.19 17.21
C ILE A 145 5.03 8.96 18.05
N ILE A 146 4.01 8.16 18.40
CA ILE A 146 4.21 6.90 19.14
C ILE A 146 4.75 5.83 18.19
N CYS A 147 4.13 5.68 17.03
CA CYS A 147 4.52 4.69 16.04
C CYS A 147 4.80 5.38 14.71
N LYS A 148 6.07 5.36 14.30
CA LYS A 148 6.50 5.80 12.97
C LYS A 148 5.73 5.02 11.88
N PRO A 149 5.62 5.57 10.65
CA PRO A 149 4.92 4.89 9.56
C PRO A 149 5.48 3.49 9.37
N LYS A 150 4.63 2.46 9.51
CA LYS A 150 4.97 1.06 9.33
C LYS A 150 4.00 0.41 8.38
N LEU A 151 4.50 -0.53 7.57
CA LEU A 151 3.68 -1.33 6.68
C LEU A 151 2.90 -2.36 7.51
N PHE A 152 1.59 -2.36 7.36
CA PHE A 152 0.66 -3.16 8.15
C PHE A 152 -0.09 -4.10 7.22
N GLY A 153 -0.06 -5.40 7.49
CA GLY A 153 -0.85 -6.39 6.74
C GLY A 153 -0.09 -7.24 5.73
N GLU A 154 1.22 -7.07 5.57
CA GLU A 154 2.03 -8.12 4.97
C GLU A 154 2.15 -9.29 5.96
N LYS A 155 1.20 -10.23 5.88
CA LYS A 155 1.43 -11.62 6.32
C LYS A 155 2.32 -12.33 5.27
N SER A 156 3.43 -11.73 4.86
CA SER A 156 4.46 -12.47 4.16
C SER A 156 5.22 -13.21 5.25
N LYS A 157 4.87 -14.48 5.47
CA LYS A 157 5.65 -15.42 6.30
C LYS A 157 7.16 -15.38 5.93
N TYR A 158 7.48 -14.96 4.71
CA TYR A 158 8.82 -14.75 4.16
C TYR A 158 9.52 -13.45 4.56
N ALA A 159 8.81 -12.39 4.94
CA ALA A 159 9.42 -11.13 5.38
C ALA A 159 9.99 -11.22 6.81
N LEU A 160 9.45 -12.13 7.64
CA LEU A 160 10.02 -12.41 8.96
C LEU A 160 11.33 -13.20 8.86
N LEU A 161 11.42 -14.15 7.92
CA LEU A 161 12.62 -14.97 7.70
C LEU A 161 13.84 -14.14 7.25
N SER A 162 13.61 -13.02 6.55
CA SER A 162 14.70 -12.15 6.08
C SER A 162 15.24 -11.21 7.16
N ILE A 163 14.50 -11.01 8.26
CA ILE A 163 14.93 -10.16 9.39
C ILE A 163 15.85 -10.94 10.34
N ASP A 164 15.70 -12.27 10.39
CA ASP A 164 16.54 -13.12 11.24
C ASP A 164 17.98 -13.22 10.69
N ASP A 165 18.16 -13.24 9.36
CA ASP A 165 19.49 -13.29 8.72
C ASP A 165 20.32 -12.00 8.89
N GLU A 166 19.67 -10.84 9.04
CA GLU A 166 20.37 -9.56 9.26
C GLU A 166 20.83 -9.37 10.72
N ASN A 167 20.18 -10.02 11.70
CA ASN A 167 20.54 -9.88 13.12
C ASN A 167 21.67 -10.83 13.56
N GLU A 168 21.94 -11.93 12.85
CA GLU A 168 23.10 -12.80 13.14
C GLU A 168 24.43 -12.19 12.68
N ASN A 169 24.42 -11.21 11.78
CA ASN A 169 25.64 -10.54 11.29
C ASN A 169 26.13 -9.38 12.17
N LEU A 170 25.42 -9.05 13.25
CA LEU A 170 25.81 -7.99 14.21
C LEU A 170 26.29 -8.52 15.57
N SER A 171 26.33 -9.85 15.75
CA SER A 171 26.73 -10.51 17.00
C SER A 171 28.02 -11.33 16.91
N SER A 172 28.76 -11.19 15.80
CA SER A 172 30.11 -11.74 15.64
C SER A 172 31.15 -10.63 15.74
N ASP A 173 31.38 -10.15 16.97
CA ASP A 173 32.68 -9.61 17.42
C ASP A 173 33.67 -10.77 17.62
#